data_AF-E3BI73-F1
#
_entry.id   AF-E3BI73-F1
#
_cell.length_a   1.000
_cell.length_b   1.000
_cell.length_c   1.000
_cell.angle_alpha   90.00
_cell.angle_beta   90.00
_cell.angle_gamma   90.00
#
_symmetry.space_group_name_H-M   'P 1'
#
loop_
_entity.id
_entity.type
_entity.pdbx_description
1 polymer ?
#
loop_
_entity_poly.entity_id
_entity_poly.type
_entity_poly.pdbx_seq_one_letter_code
_entity_poly.pdbx_strand_id
1 'polypeptide(L)'
;MPQFVDVNQDIVWDQTMLNKYNHSGPRYTSYPTALELHQAFTVAEYDMACTQYPERPLSLYIHIPFCHKLCYYCGCNKVVT
;
A
#
# COMPACT_ATOMS: atom_id res chain seq x y z
N MET A 1 -13.17 10.02 -25.29
CA MET A 1 -11.85 10.66 -25.48
C MET A 1 -11.20 10.77 -24.12
N PRO A 2 -10.15 9.99 -23.78
CA PRO A 2 -9.43 10.21 -22.55
C PRO A 2 -8.38 11.29 -22.78
N GLN A 3 -8.49 12.39 -22.03
CA GLN A 3 -7.49 13.44 -21.94
C GLN A 3 -6.24 12.83 -21.29
N PHE A 4 -5.19 12.63 -22.09
CA PHE A 4 -3.85 12.37 -21.58
C PHE A 4 -3.39 13.63 -20.84
N VAL A 5 -3.25 13.52 -19.53
CA VAL A 5 -2.68 14.59 -18.71
C VAL A 5 -1.19 14.64 -19.02
N ASP A 6 -0.75 15.78 -19.54
CA ASP A 6 0.65 16.07 -19.85
C ASP A 6 1.49 15.94 -18.57
N VAL A 7 2.50 15.06 -18.60
CA VAL A 7 3.31 14.65 -17.43
C VAL A 7 4.45 15.62 -17.14
N ASN A 8 4.58 16.71 -17.91
CA ASN A 8 5.53 17.80 -17.64
C ASN A 8 4.95 18.83 -16.66
N GLN A 9 4.64 18.40 -15.43
CA GLN A 9 4.38 19.33 -14.34
C GLN A 9 5.61 19.48 -13.48
N ASP A 10 6.27 20.64 -13.60
CA ASP A 10 7.19 21.12 -12.57
C ASP A 10 6.43 21.19 -11.24
N ILE A 11 7.01 20.61 -10.18
CA ILE A 11 6.42 20.68 -8.84
C ILE A 11 6.48 22.14 -8.38
N VAL A 12 5.35 22.84 -8.45
CA VAL A 12 5.24 24.21 -7.95
C VAL A 12 5.00 24.19 -6.44
N TRP A 13 5.88 24.85 -5.70
CA TRP A 13 5.71 25.02 -4.25
C TRP A 13 4.65 26.08 -3.94
N ASP A 14 3.51 25.66 -3.39
CA ASP A 14 2.45 26.56 -2.90
C ASP A 14 2.22 26.34 -1.40
N GLN A 15 2.73 27.27 -0.60
CA GLN A 15 2.63 27.21 0.86
C GLN A 15 1.19 27.23 1.36
N THR A 16 0.29 27.94 0.67
CA THR A 16 -1.11 28.05 1.07
C THR A 16 -1.82 26.72 0.89
N MET A 17 -1.58 26.06 -0.25
CA MET A 17 -2.13 24.73 -0.53
C MET A 17 -1.56 23.67 0.41
N LEU A 18 -0.25 23.68 0.65
CA LEU A 18 0.37 22.76 1.60
C LEU A 18 -0.24 22.93 2.99
N ASN A 19 -0.36 24.16 3.49
CA ASN A 19 -0.97 24.41 4.80
C ASN A 19 -2.44 23.96 4.87
N LYS A 20 -3.19 24.09 3.77
CA LYS A 20 -4.60 23.68 3.69
C LYS A 20 -4.80 22.16 3.72
N TYR A 21 -3.86 21.39 3.17
CA TYR A 21 -3.98 19.92 3.04
C TYR A 21 -2.98 19.14 3.91
N ASN A 22 -2.25 19.80 4.81
CA ASN A 22 -1.34 19.16 5.77
C ASN A 22 -2.12 18.50 6.92
N HIS A 23 -2.91 17.49 6.58
CA HIS A 23 -3.68 16.67 7.49
C HIS A 23 -3.33 15.19 7.30
N SER A 24 -3.44 14.41 8.36
CA SER A 24 -3.27 12.96 8.30
C SER A 24 -4.34 12.35 7.37
N GLY A 25 -3.91 11.87 6.20
CA GLY A 25 -4.75 11.19 5.23
C GLY A 25 -4.58 9.67 5.26
N PRO A 26 -5.51 8.92 4.63
CA PRO A 26 -5.36 7.49 4.45
C PRO A 26 -4.13 7.16 3.60
N ARG A 27 -3.40 6.11 3.98
CA ARG A 27 -2.29 5.58 3.19
C ARG A 27 -2.83 4.68 2.08
N TYR A 28 -2.69 5.10 0.83
CA TYR A 28 -3.02 4.28 -0.33
C TYR A 28 -1.83 3.38 -0.71
N THR A 29 -1.65 2.27 0.02
CA THR A 29 -0.63 1.26 -0.29
C THR A 29 -1.13 0.18 -1.26
N SER A 30 -2.44 0.06 -1.41
CA SER A 30 -3.11 -0.80 -2.38
C SER A 30 -4.49 -0.22 -2.73
N TYR A 31 -5.04 -0.66 -3.86
CA TYR A 31 -6.45 -0.44 -4.20
C TYR A 31 -7.08 -1.76 -4.68
N PRO A 32 -8.20 -2.22 -4.08
CA PRO A 32 -8.86 -1.66 -2.90
C PRO A 32 -7.96 -1.62 -1.65
N THR A 33 -8.33 -0.79 -0.66
CA THR A 33 -7.53 -0.64 0.57
C THR A 33 -7.68 -1.87 1.48
N ALA A 34 -6.80 -2.04 2.46
CA ALA A 34 -6.89 -3.13 3.42
C ALA A 34 -8.18 -3.15 4.26
N LEU A 35 -8.92 -2.03 4.33
CA LEU A 35 -10.23 -1.95 5.00
C LEU A 35 -11.30 -2.81 4.31
N GLU A 36 -11.12 -3.11 3.02
CA GLU A 36 -12.04 -3.95 2.24
C GLU A 36 -11.74 -5.44 2.40
N LEU A 37 -10.68 -5.82 3.13
CA LEU A 37 -10.39 -7.22 3.42
C LEU A 37 -11.40 -7.77 4.42
N HIS A 38 -12.03 -8.90 4.08
CA HIS A 38 -13.06 -9.51 4.90
C HIS A 38 -12.86 -11.02 5.03
N GLN A 39 -13.41 -11.61 6.10
CA GLN A 39 -13.27 -13.04 6.40
C GLN A 39 -14.06 -13.98 5.46
N ALA A 40 -14.93 -13.44 4.59
CA ALA A 40 -15.65 -14.25 3.61
C ALA A 40 -14.79 -14.70 2.41
N PHE A 41 -13.55 -14.19 2.26
CA PHE A 41 -12.63 -14.67 1.24
C PHE A 41 -12.18 -16.09 1.56
N THR A 42 -12.29 -16.98 0.57
CA THR A 42 -12.17 -18.42 0.73
C THR A 42 -10.88 -18.98 0.15
N VAL A 43 -10.53 -20.21 0.56
CA VAL A 43 -9.39 -20.95 0.00
C VAL A 43 -9.60 -21.23 -1.50
N ALA A 44 -10.84 -21.52 -1.94
CA ALA A 44 -11.14 -21.77 -3.35
C ALA A 44 -10.87 -20.52 -4.23
N GLU A 45 -11.18 -19.32 -3.71
CA GLU A 45 -10.85 -18.07 -4.40
C GLU A 45 -9.34 -17.81 -4.45
N TYR A 46 -8.60 -18.18 -3.39
CA TYR A 46 -7.14 -18.14 -3.38
C TYR A 46 -6.53 -19.06 -4.45
N ASP A 47 -6.96 -20.33 -4.52
CA ASP A 47 -6.47 -21.30 -5.49
C ASP A 47 -6.76 -20.85 -6.94
N MET A 48 -7.94 -20.27 -7.17
CA MET A 48 -8.30 -19.66 -8.45
C MET A 48 -7.37 -18.48 -8.78
N ALA A 49 -7.08 -17.60 -7.82
CA ALA A 49 -6.17 -16.47 -8.04
C ALA A 49 -4.74 -16.91 -8.36
N CYS A 50 -4.24 -17.99 -7.75
CA CYS A 50 -2.92 -18.56 -8.02
C CYS A 50 -2.77 -19.10 -9.45
N THR A 51 -3.85 -19.59 -10.05
CA THR A 51 -3.84 -20.21 -11.39
C THR A 51 -4.24 -19.24 -12.51
N GLN A 52 -4.77 -18.06 -12.17
CA GLN A 52 -5.32 -17.11 -13.15
C GLN A 52 -4.29 -16.57 -14.15
N TYR A 53 -3.02 -16.43 -13.75
CA TYR A 53 -1.95 -15.85 -14.57
C TYR A 53 -0.66 -16.68 -14.50
N PRO A 54 -0.63 -17.88 -15.11
CA PRO A 54 0.48 -18.84 -14.95
C PRO A 54 1.82 -18.31 -15.48
N GLU A 55 1.80 -17.43 -16.47
CA GLU A 55 3.00 -16.84 -17.09
C GLU A 55 3.50 -15.57 -16.38
N ARG A 56 2.83 -15.10 -15.31
CA ARG A 56 3.23 -13.88 -14.61
C ARG A 56 4.49 -14.14 -13.78
N PRO A 57 5.56 -13.31 -13.90
CA PRO A 57 6.74 -13.44 -13.05
C PRO A 57 6.39 -13.37 -11.56
N LEU A 58 7.00 -14.25 -10.78
CA LEU A 58 6.75 -14.35 -9.35
C LEU A 58 7.62 -13.38 -8.56
N SER A 59 7.00 -12.62 -7.65
CA SER A 59 7.67 -11.82 -6.63
C SER A 59 7.34 -12.40 -5.26
N LEU A 60 8.36 -12.58 -4.41
CA LEU A 60 8.23 -13.16 -3.07
C LEU A 60 8.46 -12.09 -2.00
N TYR A 61 7.56 -12.03 -1.03
CA TYR A 61 7.67 -11.19 0.15
C TYR A 61 7.73 -12.06 1.41
N ILE A 62 8.75 -11.85 2.24
CA ILE A 62 8.92 -12.53 3.53
C ILE A 62 8.94 -11.46 4.63
N HIS A 63 8.07 -11.60 5.62
CA HIS A 63 8.00 -10.67 6.74
C HIS A 63 8.85 -11.17 7.92
N ILE A 64 9.86 -10.37 8.32
CA ILE A 64 10.71 -10.64 9.50
C ILE A 64 10.31 -9.66 10.61
N PRO A 65 9.56 -10.09 11.65
CA PRO A 65 8.93 -9.17 12.59
C PRO A 65 9.85 -8.77 13.77
N PHE A 66 11.09 -9.24 13.85
CA PHE A 66 11.90 -9.09 15.06
C PHE A 66 12.70 -7.80 15.09
N CYS A 67 12.69 -7.11 16.23
CA CYS A 67 13.47 -5.91 16.47
C CYS A 67 14.20 -6.00 17.82
N HIS A 68 15.48 -5.62 17.85
CA HIS A 68 16.27 -5.60 19.09
C HIS A 68 15.85 -4.53 20.10
N LYS A 69 15.24 -3.43 19.62
CA LYS A 69 14.87 -2.28 20.43
C LYS A 69 13.53 -1.72 19.98
N LEU A 70 12.83 -1.10 20.93
CA LEU A 70 11.61 -0.37 20.66
C LEU A 70 11.93 1.03 20.12
N CYS A 71 11.53 1.31 18.88
CA CYS A 71 11.47 2.66 18.36
C CYS A 71 10.07 3.24 18.61
N TYR A 72 9.97 4.34 19.37
CA TYR A 72 8.68 4.93 19.77
C TYR A 72 7.84 5.48 18.60
N TYR A 73 8.46 5.77 17.46
CA TYR A 73 7.77 6.23 16.25
C TYR A 73 7.31 5.07 15.33
N CYS A 74 7.67 3.83 15.62
CA CYS A 74 7.47 2.70 14.69
C CYS A 74 6.02 2.19 14.72
N GLY A 75 5.33 2.29 13.57
CA GLY A 75 3.99 1.74 13.33
C GLY A 75 3.97 0.44 12.50
N CYS A 76 5.09 -0.26 12.39
CA CYS A 76 5.19 -1.50 11.61
C CYS A 76 4.61 -2.70 12.38
N ASN A 77 4.19 -3.74 11.65
CA ASN A 77 3.98 -5.06 12.24
C ASN A 77 5.34 -5.61 12.68
N LYS A 78 5.55 -5.71 14.00
CA LYS A 78 6.81 -6.13 14.61
C LYS A 78 6.62 -6.56 16.06
N VAL A 79 7.52 -7.41 16.53
CA VAL A 79 7.68 -7.88 17.90
C VAL A 79 9.06 -7.44 18.39
N VAL A 80 9.14 -6.88 19.60
CA VAL A 80 10.42 -6.58 20.24
C VAL A 80 10.79 -7.79 21.09
N THR A 81 11.94 -8.40 20.79
CA THR A 81 12.43 -9.63 21.42
C THR A 81 13.85 -9.45 21.93
#